data_AF-M1FFI1-F1
#
_entry.id   AF-M1FFI1-F1
#
_cell.length_a   1.000
_cell.length_b   1.000
_cell.length_c   1.000
_cell.angle_alpha   90.00
_cell.angle_beta   90.00
_cell.angle_gamma   90.00
#
_symmetry.space_group_name_H-M   'P 1'
#
loop_
_entity.id
_entity.type
_entity.pdbx_description
1 polymer ?
#
loop_
_entity_poly.entity_id
_entity_poly.type
_entity_poly.pdbx_seq_one_letter_code
_entity_poly.pdbx_strand_id
1 'polypeptide(L)' 'MTTPLHTELEDGRRFVLGPGSSYQVADDAELHRSSTEQEAKLFVVD' A
#
# COMPACT_ATOMS: atom_id res chain seq x y z
N MET A 1 1.86 16.87 -9.51
CA MET A 1 2.59 15.59 -9.52
C MET A 1 2.17 14.85 -8.27
N THR A 2 1.75 13.59 -8.38
CA THR A 2 1.32 12.78 -7.23
C THR A 2 2.51 11.98 -6.70
N THR A 3 2.72 11.99 -5.39
CA THR A 3 3.71 11.10 -4.76
C THR A 3 3.17 9.67 -4.68
N PRO A 4 4.05 8.66 -4.81
CA PRO A 4 3.64 7.26 -4.67
C PRO A 4 3.33 6.91 -3.21
N LEU A 5 2.56 5.84 -3.03
CA LEU A 5 2.36 5.19 -1.74
C LEU A 5 3.28 3.96 -1.66
N HIS A 6 4.14 3.92 -0.65
CA HIS A 6 5.00 2.79 -0.35
C HIS A 6 4.28 1.88 0.64
N THR A 7 4.07 0.62 0.26
CA THR A 7 3.46 -0.38 1.14
C THR A 7 4.44 -1.50 1.40
N GLU A 8 4.54 -1.91 2.65
CA GLU A 8 5.40 -3.00 3.12
C GLU A 8 4.58 -3.99 3.93
N LEU A 9 4.76 -5.27 3.64
CA LEU A 9 4.14 -6.40 4.33
C LEU A 9 5.13 -7.02 5.31
N GLU A 10 4.63 -7.69 6.34
CA GLU A 10 5.44 -8.37 7.37
C GLU A 10 6.42 -9.41 6.78
N ASP A 11 6.03 -10.07 5.68
CA ASP A 11 6.88 -11.03 4.96
C ASP A 11 8.06 -10.39 4.20
N GLY A 12 8.16 -9.06 4.21
CA GLY A 12 9.23 -8.29 3.57
C GLY A 12 8.94 -7.85 2.14
N ARG A 13 7.79 -8.20 1.55
CA ARG A 13 7.38 -7.66 0.25
C ARG A 13 7.15 -6.16 0.33
N ARG A 14 7.52 -5.44 -0.73
CA ARG A 14 7.36 -3.99 -0.86
C ARG A 14 6.73 -3.63 -2.20
N PHE A 15 5.77 -2.72 -2.14
CA PHE A 15 5.03 -2.22 -3.30
C PHE A 15 5.16 -0.69 -3.37
N VAL A 16 5.32 -0.17 -4.59
CA VAL A 16 5.25 1.26 -4.90
C VAL A 16 4.00 1.47 -5.74
N LEU A 17 3.01 2.15 -5.16
CA LEU A 17 1.70 2.32 -5.78
C LEU A 17 1.57 3.74 -6.31
N GLY A 18 1.31 3.85 -7.62
CA GLY A 18 0.87 5.10 -8.23
C GLY A 18 -0.63 5.34 -8.03
N PRO A 19 -1.14 6.53 -8.40
CA PRO A 19 -2.57 6.80 -8.37
C PRO A 19 -3.37 5.74 -9.15
N GLY A 20 -4.44 5.22 -8.54
CA GLY A 20 -5.31 4.21 -9.15
C GLY A 20 -4.74 2.80 -9.19
N SER A 21 -3.55 2.58 -8.64
CA SER A 21 -2.99 1.22 -8.46
C SER A 21 -3.55 0.55 -7.20
N SER A 22 -3.55 -0.78 -7.19
CA SER A 22 -3.98 -1.60 -6.06
C SER A 22 -2.96 -2.69 -5.74
N TYR A 23 -3.05 -3.23 -4.53
CA TYR A 23 -2.42 -4.47 -4.11
C TYR A 23 -3.45 -5.31 -3.37
N GLN A 24 -3.24 -6.61 -3.32
CA GLN A 24 -4.12 -7.54 -2.63
C GLN A 24 -3.31 -8.46 -1.73
N VAL A 25 -3.85 -8.74 -0.56
CA VAL A 25 -3.35 -9.68 0.43
C VAL A 25 -4.32 -10.86 0.52
N ALA A 26 -3.83 -12.01 0.96
CA ALA A 26 -4.66 -13.21 1.11
C ALA A 26 -5.53 -13.14 2.39
N ASP A 27 -6.46 -14.09 2.57
CA ASP A 27 -7.21 -14.23 3.81
C ASP A 27 -6.25 -14.50 4.99
N ASP A 28 -6.54 -13.93 6.17
CA ASP A 28 -5.62 -13.88 7.33
C ASP A 28 -4.30 -13.13 6.98
N ALA A 29 -4.48 -12.04 6.24
CA ALA A 29 -3.44 -11.24 5.59
C ALA A 29 -2.27 -10.83 6.50
N GLU A 30 -1.08 -10.81 5.91
CA GLU A 30 0.11 -10.24 6.55
C GLU A 30 -0.13 -8.78 6.98
N LEU A 31 0.39 -8.42 8.16
CA LEU A 31 0.35 -7.04 8.63
C LEU A 31 1.01 -6.13 7.58
N HIS A 32 0.29 -5.07 7.20
CA HIS A 32 0.74 -4.14 6.18
C HIS A 32 0.83 -2.72 6.70
N ARG A 33 1.87 -2.00 6.28
CA ARG A 33 2.05 -0.57 6.54
C ARG A 33 2.22 0.18 5.24
N SER A 34 1.41 1.21 5.04
CA SER A 34 1.55 2.15 3.92
C SER A 34 2.07 3.51 4.40
N SER A 35 2.93 4.15 3.60
CA SER A 35 3.48 5.47 3.89
C SER A 35 3.75 6.26 2.61
N THR A 36 3.68 7.59 2.69
CA THR A 36 3.98 8.50 1.58
C THR A 36 4.63 9.77 2.13
N GLU A 37 5.43 10.43 1.31
CA GLU A 37 6.12 11.68 1.70
C GLU A 37 5.19 12.89 1.72
N GLN A 38 4.07 12.83 0.99
CA GLN A 38 3.09 13.92 0.89
C GLN A 38 1.67 13.38 1.11
N GLU A 39 0.68 13.97 0.45
CA GLU A 39 -0.72 13.55 0.58
C GLU A 39 -1.03 12.36 -0.33
N ALA A 40 -1.77 11.38 0.20
CA ALA A 40 -2.36 10.29 -0.56
C ALA A 40 -3.75 9.97 -0.02
N LYS A 41 -4.67 9.56 -0.91
CA LYS A 41 -5.90 8.89 -0.52
C LYS A 41 -5.71 7.39 -0.66
N LEU A 42 -5.86 6.69 0.45
CA LEU A 42 -5.88 5.23 0.50
C LEU A 42 -7.32 4.77 0.74
N PHE A 43 -7.78 3.81 -0.05
CA PHE A 43 -9.05 3.13 0.11
C PHE A 43 -8.78 1.66 0.42
N VAL A 44 -9.33 1.17 1.53
CA VAL A 44 -9.14 -0.21 2.00
C VAL A 44 -10.48 -0.92 1.92
N VAL A 45 -10.46 -2.14 1.37
CA VAL A 45 -11.60 -3.06 1.33
C VAL A 45 -11.17 -4.30 2.10
N ASP A 46 -12.00 -4.73 3.04
CA ASP A 46 -11.92 -5.99 3.77
C ASP A 46 -13.06 -6.90 3.29
#